data_AF-A0A133SHI9-F1
#
_entry.id   AF-A0A133SHI9-F1
#
_cell.length_a   1.000
_cell.length_b   1.000
_cell.length_c   1.000
_cell.angle_alpha   90.00
_cell.angle_beta   90.00
_cell.angle_gamma   90.00
#
_symmetry.space_group_name_H-M   'P 1'
#
loop_
_entity.id
_entity.type
_entity.pdbx_description
1 polymer ?
#
loop_
_entity_poly.entity_id
_entity_poly.type
_entity_poly.pdbx_seq_one_letter_code
_entity_poly.pdbx_strand_id
1 'polypeptide(L)'
;MISIEQVIQKAIAYDKGDARRIHHFLKVYAYADTIGRLEGLSKDQQTVLQTAAVLHDIGIHPAEEKYGSSSGHFQELEGPAPARAILEELGADEKLIDRVCFLIAHHHTYRGVDGADYQILLEADFLVNAYEDQLKPEAIRTFKEKVFRTPAGLDLLKQTYGV
;
A
#
# COMPACT_ATOMS: atom_id res chain seq x y z
N MET A 1 -13.36 -9.70 -14.53
CA MET A 1 -12.50 -8.57 -14.13
C MET A 1 -13.02 -8.08 -12.79
N ILE A 2 -12.19 -8.12 -11.77
CA ILE A 2 -12.54 -7.61 -10.44
C ILE A 2 -12.65 -6.08 -10.51
N SER A 3 -13.53 -5.49 -9.70
CA SER A 3 -13.59 -4.03 -9.53
C SER A 3 -12.93 -3.61 -8.22
N ILE A 4 -12.39 -2.39 -8.19
CA ILE A 4 -11.71 -1.88 -6.99
C ILE A 4 -12.68 -1.73 -5.81
N GLU A 5 -13.95 -1.44 -6.08
CA GLU A 5 -15.01 -1.36 -5.07
C GLU A 5 -15.22 -2.70 -4.36
N GLN A 6 -15.12 -3.82 -5.10
CA GLN A 6 -15.22 -5.16 -4.52
C GLN A 6 -14.01 -5.46 -3.60
N VAL A 7 -12.80 -5.07 -4.02
CA VAL A 7 -11.59 -5.23 -3.19
C VAL A 7 -11.71 -4.41 -1.91
N ILE A 8 -12.11 -3.14 -2.02
CA ILE A 8 -12.33 -2.25 -0.87
C ILE A 8 -13.39 -2.84 0.07
N GLN A 9 -14.51 -3.33 -0.46
CA GLN A 9 -15.56 -3.94 0.37
C GLN A 9 -15.04 -5.17 1.14
N LYS A 10 -14.20 -6.00 0.49
CA LYS A 10 -13.59 -7.18 1.12
C LYS A 10 -12.56 -6.79 2.18
N ALA A 11 -11.71 -5.80 1.92
CA ALA A 11 -10.74 -5.28 2.88
C ALA A 11 -11.43 -4.69 4.12
N ILE A 12 -12.47 -3.87 3.94
CA ILE A 12 -13.29 -3.32 5.03
C ILE A 12 -13.92 -4.44 5.87
N ALA A 13 -14.43 -5.49 5.21
CA ALA A 13 -15.06 -6.61 5.90
C ALA A 13 -14.03 -7.46 6.67
N TYR A 14 -12.82 -7.60 6.13
CA TYR A 14 -11.70 -8.28 6.79
C TYR A 14 -11.26 -7.49 8.03
N ASP A 15 -11.03 -6.19 7.91
CA ASP A 15 -10.61 -5.31 9.01
C ASP A 15 -11.78 -4.83 9.90
N LYS A 16 -12.87 -5.60 9.97
CA LYS A 16 -14.10 -5.19 10.64
C LYS A 16 -13.84 -4.80 12.10
N GLY A 17 -14.30 -3.60 12.45
CA GLY A 17 -14.15 -3.04 13.80
C GLY A 17 -12.88 -2.19 13.95
N ASP A 18 -12.10 -2.07 12.89
CA ASP A 18 -10.79 -1.42 12.91
C ASP A 18 -10.73 -0.17 12.04
N ALA A 19 -11.53 0.83 12.43
CA ALA A 19 -11.68 2.07 11.66
C ALA A 19 -10.35 2.77 11.37
N ARG A 20 -9.34 2.61 12.24
CA ARG A 20 -8.00 3.18 12.02
C ARG A 20 -7.35 2.57 10.77
N ARG A 21 -7.20 1.24 10.70
CA ARG A 21 -6.56 0.58 9.54
C ARG A 21 -7.41 0.76 8.27
N ILE A 22 -8.73 0.74 8.40
CA ILE A 22 -9.64 1.02 7.28
C ILE A 22 -9.42 2.42 6.70
N HIS A 23 -9.38 3.45 7.55
CA HIS A 23 -9.13 4.81 7.07
C HIS A 23 -7.71 4.99 6.52
N HIS A 24 -6.73 4.28 7.09
CA HIS A 24 -5.36 4.29 6.61
C HIS A 24 -5.29 3.82 5.15
N PHE A 25 -5.71 2.58 4.84
CA PHE A 25 -5.59 2.07 3.47
C PHE A 25 -6.45 2.85 2.47
N LEU A 26 -7.59 3.42 2.88
CA LEU A 26 -8.41 4.26 1.98
C LEU A 26 -7.67 5.52 1.55
N LYS A 27 -6.89 6.14 2.46
CA LYS A 27 -6.04 7.28 2.13
C LYS A 27 -4.85 6.86 1.26
N VAL A 28 -4.21 5.73 1.58
CA VAL A 28 -3.09 5.20 0.79
C VAL A 28 -3.55 4.88 -0.62
N TYR A 29 -4.70 4.22 -0.79
CA TYR A 29 -5.34 3.99 -2.08
C TYR A 29 -5.54 5.28 -2.88
N ALA A 30 -6.08 6.34 -2.26
CA ALA A 30 -6.32 7.60 -2.95
C ALA A 30 -5.02 8.25 -3.44
N TYR A 31 -3.96 8.23 -2.63
CA TYR A 31 -2.64 8.72 -3.04
C TYR A 31 -2.04 7.85 -4.15
N ALA A 32 -2.04 6.53 -3.99
CA ALA A 32 -1.52 5.59 -4.96
C ALA A 32 -2.23 5.72 -6.32
N ASP A 33 -3.57 5.80 -6.32
CA ASP A 33 -4.34 6.00 -7.54
C ASP A 33 -3.96 7.30 -8.26
N THR A 34 -3.86 8.39 -7.49
CA THR A 34 -3.51 9.72 -8.00
C THR A 34 -2.11 9.73 -8.60
N ILE A 35 -1.11 9.25 -7.86
CA ILE A 35 0.29 9.22 -8.31
C ILE A 35 0.41 8.32 -9.54
N GLY A 36 -0.17 7.12 -9.53
CA GLY A 36 -0.11 6.20 -10.68
C GLY A 36 -0.67 6.80 -11.97
N ARG A 37 -1.76 7.56 -11.89
CA ARG A 37 -2.32 8.27 -13.05
C ARG A 37 -1.43 9.40 -13.53
N LEU A 38 -0.86 10.19 -12.62
CA LEU A 38 0.04 11.30 -12.96
C LEU A 38 1.36 10.82 -13.56
N GLU A 39 1.85 9.66 -13.12
CA GLU A 39 3.04 8.99 -13.66
C GLU A 39 2.76 8.20 -14.95
N GLY A 40 1.50 8.15 -15.40
CA GLY A 40 1.12 7.53 -16.67
C GLY A 40 1.21 6.01 -16.66
N LEU A 41 0.94 5.36 -15.53
CA LEU A 41 0.87 3.90 -15.47
C LEU A 41 -0.12 3.35 -16.49
N SER A 42 0.21 2.21 -17.08
CA SER A 42 -0.75 1.45 -17.89
C SER A 42 -1.93 1.00 -17.05
N LYS A 43 -3.07 0.70 -17.68
CA LYS A 43 -4.28 0.23 -16.99
C LYS A 43 -4.01 -1.00 -16.11
N ASP A 44 -3.18 -1.93 -16.58
CA ASP A 44 -2.82 -3.14 -15.85
C ASP A 44 -1.98 -2.81 -14.61
N GLN A 45 -0.95 -1.96 -14.76
CA GLN A 45 -0.15 -1.49 -13.63
C GLN A 45 -0.98 -0.69 -12.61
N GLN A 46 -1.91 0.14 -13.08
CA GLN A 46 -2.81 0.88 -12.23
C GLN A 46 -3.69 -0.07 -11.42
N THR A 47 -4.23 -1.12 -12.05
CA THR A 47 -5.07 -2.12 -11.37
C THR A 47 -4.28 -2.86 -10.29
N VAL A 48 -3.04 -3.26 -10.58
CA VAL A 48 -2.12 -3.86 -9.62
C VAL A 48 -1.89 -2.92 -8.44
N LEU A 49 -1.48 -1.68 -8.70
CA LEU A 49 -1.15 -0.68 -7.68
C LEU A 49 -2.34 -0.38 -6.77
N GLN A 50 -3.51 -0.12 -7.35
CA GLN A 50 -4.74 0.16 -6.59
C GLN A 50 -5.10 -1.02 -5.67
N THR A 51 -5.03 -2.24 -6.20
CA THR A 51 -5.37 -3.46 -5.45
C THR A 51 -4.37 -3.68 -4.32
N ALA A 52 -3.07 -3.52 -4.58
CA ALA A 52 -2.03 -3.62 -3.57
C ALA A 52 -2.15 -2.53 -2.50
N ALA A 53 -2.45 -1.28 -2.87
CA ALA A 53 -2.64 -0.18 -1.92
C ALA A 53 -3.80 -0.42 -0.96
N VAL A 54 -4.90 -1.04 -1.42
CA VAL A 54 -6.03 -1.40 -0.55
C VAL A 54 -5.68 -2.54 0.40
N LEU A 55 -4.81 -3.46 -0.01
CA LEU A 55 -4.51 -4.70 0.73
C LEU A 55 -3.14 -4.72 1.42
N HIS A 56 -2.32 -3.67 1.33
CA HIS A 56 -0.92 -3.72 1.77
C HIS A 56 -0.76 -4.13 3.25
N ASP A 57 -1.61 -3.59 4.12
CA ASP A 57 -1.58 -3.81 5.57
C ASP A 57 -2.43 -5.00 6.05
N ILE A 58 -3.00 -5.81 5.14
CA ILE A 58 -3.91 -6.93 5.48
C ILE A 58 -3.26 -8.01 6.37
N GLY A 59 -1.93 -8.00 6.46
CA GLY A 59 -1.13 -8.87 7.33
C GLY A 59 -1.10 -8.45 8.80
N ILE A 60 -1.63 -7.28 9.19
CA ILE A 60 -1.57 -6.77 10.58
C ILE A 60 -2.26 -7.70 11.57
N HIS A 61 -3.54 -8.07 11.36
CA HIS A 61 -4.25 -8.91 12.34
C HIS A 61 -3.64 -10.31 12.49
N PRO A 62 -3.28 -11.03 11.40
CA PRO A 62 -2.55 -12.29 11.54
C PRO A 62 -1.20 -12.15 12.26
N ALA A 63 -0.47 -11.06 12.02
CA ALA A 63 0.81 -10.81 12.67
C ALA A 63 0.63 -10.55 14.19
N GLU A 64 -0.39 -9.77 14.56
CA GLU A 64 -0.76 -9.55 15.96
C GLU A 64 -1.21 -10.85 16.64
N GLU A 65 -2.01 -11.68 15.98
CA GLU A 65 -2.49 -12.96 16.52
C GLU A 65 -1.36 -13.97 16.73
N LYS A 66 -0.46 -14.12 15.75
CA LYS A 66 0.60 -15.14 15.77
C LYS A 66 1.83 -14.73 16.57
N TYR A 67 2.19 -13.45 16.53
CA TYR A 67 3.47 -12.95 17.05
C TYR A 67 3.32 -11.88 18.13
N GLY A 68 2.11 -11.41 18.41
CA GLY A 68 1.89 -10.28 19.33
C GLY A 68 2.53 -8.98 18.84
N SER A 69 2.76 -8.85 17.53
CA SER A 69 3.47 -7.71 16.93
C SER A 69 2.93 -7.40 15.55
N SER A 70 2.70 -6.11 15.29
CA SER A 70 2.37 -5.59 13.96
C SER A 70 3.61 -5.04 13.24
N SER A 71 4.82 -5.55 13.51
CA SER A 71 6.03 -5.07 12.83
C SER A 71 5.99 -5.37 11.33
N GLY A 72 6.59 -4.49 10.51
CA GLY A 72 6.57 -4.62 9.05
C GLY A 72 7.02 -6.00 8.54
N HIS A 73 8.03 -6.61 9.17
CA HIS A 73 8.49 -7.96 8.83
C HIS A 73 7.38 -9.01 8.93
N PHE A 74 6.57 -8.97 9.99
CA PHE A 74 5.47 -9.94 10.16
C PHE A 74 4.29 -9.62 9.26
N GLN A 75 4.03 -8.34 8.98
CA GLN A 75 3.01 -7.97 8.00
C GLN A 75 3.35 -8.46 6.60
N GLU A 76 4.61 -8.28 6.16
CA GLU A 76 5.11 -8.79 4.88
C GLU A 76 5.06 -10.32 4.80
N LEU A 77 5.34 -11.01 5.92
CA LEU A 77 5.27 -12.47 5.99
C LEU A 77 3.83 -12.98 5.89
N GLU A 78 2.91 -12.31 6.58
CA GLU A 78 1.54 -12.82 6.79
C GLU A 78 0.50 -12.24 5.83
N GLY A 79 0.76 -11.07 5.23
CA GLY A 79 -0.15 -10.39 4.31
C GLY A 79 -0.43 -11.10 2.98
N PRO A 80 0.52 -11.80 2.34
CA PRO A 80 0.28 -12.42 1.04
C PRO A 80 -0.82 -13.49 1.04
N ALA A 81 -0.94 -14.28 2.11
CA ALA A 81 -1.94 -15.35 2.21
C ALA A 81 -3.41 -14.84 2.23
N PRO A 82 -3.81 -13.93 3.13
CA PRO A 82 -5.16 -13.36 3.12
C PRO A 82 -5.44 -12.53 1.86
N ALA A 83 -4.45 -11.80 1.32
CA ALA A 83 -4.62 -11.07 0.06
C ALA A 83 -4.96 -12.01 -1.11
N ARG A 84 -4.22 -13.11 -1.25
CA ARG A 84 -4.49 -14.16 -2.24
C ARG A 84 -5.91 -14.71 -2.07
N ALA A 85 -6.29 -15.08 -0.86
CA ALA A 85 -7.63 -15.64 -0.60
C ALA A 85 -8.76 -14.69 -1.01
N ILE A 86 -8.63 -13.38 -0.70
CA ILE A 86 -9.60 -12.36 -1.12
C ILE A 86 -9.68 -12.26 -2.65
N LEU A 87 -8.53 -12.22 -3.33
CA LEU A 87 -8.49 -12.03 -4.78
C LEU A 87 -8.95 -13.27 -5.55
N GLU A 88 -8.64 -14.47 -5.07
CA GLU A 88 -9.16 -15.74 -5.62
C GLU A 88 -10.69 -15.81 -5.47
N GLU A 89 -11.24 -15.41 -4.31
CA GLU A 89 -12.69 -15.36 -4.10
C GLU A 89 -13.38 -14.39 -5.09
N LEU A 90 -12.73 -13.27 -5.40
CA LEU A 90 -13.24 -12.30 -6.38
C LEU A 90 -13.04 -12.74 -7.84
N GLY A 91 -12.30 -13.84 -8.10
CA GLY A 91 -12.01 -14.33 -9.43
C GLY A 91 -10.98 -13.48 -10.19
N ALA A 92 -9.99 -12.94 -9.48
CA ALA A 92 -8.81 -12.31 -10.08
C ALA A 92 -7.96 -13.35 -10.83
N ASP A 93 -7.26 -12.92 -11.88
CA ASP A 93 -6.29 -13.78 -12.56
C ASP A 93 -4.98 -13.91 -11.78
N GLU A 94 -4.29 -15.04 -11.99
CA GLU A 94 -3.06 -15.38 -11.25
C GLU A 94 -1.97 -14.32 -11.37
N LYS A 95 -1.84 -13.68 -12.54
CA LYS A 95 -0.79 -12.67 -12.77
C LYS A 95 -1.03 -11.43 -11.89
N LEU A 96 -2.28 -10.99 -11.75
CA LEU A 96 -2.65 -9.92 -10.82
C LEU A 96 -2.38 -10.34 -9.38
N ILE A 97 -2.83 -11.53 -8.99
CA ILE A 97 -2.66 -12.06 -7.62
C ILE A 97 -1.18 -12.11 -7.25
N ASP A 98 -0.34 -12.74 -8.07
CA ASP A 98 1.09 -12.88 -7.81
C ASP A 98 1.78 -11.53 -7.62
N ARG A 99 1.46 -10.56 -8.48
CA ARG A 99 2.08 -9.24 -8.38
C ARG A 99 1.60 -8.48 -7.15
N VAL A 100 0.31 -8.53 -6.81
CA VAL A 100 -0.21 -7.90 -5.60
C VAL A 100 0.40 -8.54 -4.35
N CYS A 101 0.41 -9.87 -4.27
CA CYS A 101 1.07 -10.59 -3.17
C CYS A 101 2.55 -10.25 -3.06
N PHE A 102 3.26 -10.10 -4.18
CA PHE A 102 4.65 -9.63 -4.18
C PHE A 102 4.76 -8.23 -3.57
N LEU A 103 3.94 -7.27 -3.98
CA LEU A 103 3.99 -5.91 -3.41
C LEU A 103 3.70 -5.92 -1.89
N ILE A 104 2.72 -6.70 -1.46
CA ILE A 104 2.38 -6.88 -0.04
C ILE A 104 3.54 -7.52 0.73
N ALA A 105 4.23 -8.50 0.15
CA ALA A 105 5.37 -9.16 0.79
C ALA A 105 6.61 -8.26 0.94
N HIS A 106 6.62 -7.04 0.38
CA HIS A 106 7.79 -6.17 0.36
C HIS A 106 7.48 -4.70 0.70
N HIS A 107 6.26 -4.32 1.07
CA HIS A 107 5.91 -2.90 1.26
C HIS A 107 6.61 -2.20 2.44
N HIS A 108 7.34 -2.93 3.31
CA HIS A 108 8.26 -2.36 4.33
C HIS A 108 9.74 -2.46 3.93
N THR A 109 10.03 -2.89 2.69
CA THR A 109 11.38 -3.16 2.17
C THR A 109 11.86 -2.09 1.18
N TYR A 110 12.47 -1.01 1.65
CA TYR A 110 12.85 0.13 0.79
C TYR A 110 14.08 -0.07 -0.14
N ARG A 111 14.54 -1.31 -0.34
CA ARG A 111 15.71 -1.63 -1.18
C ARG A 111 15.31 -2.58 -2.30
N GLY A 112 15.97 -2.46 -3.45
CA GLY A 112 15.69 -3.33 -4.60
C GLY A 112 14.28 -3.16 -5.15
N VAL A 113 13.76 -1.92 -5.11
CA VAL A 113 12.42 -1.58 -5.60
C VAL A 113 12.29 -2.01 -7.06
N ASP A 114 11.46 -3.02 -7.28
CA ASP A 114 11.16 -3.59 -8.59
C ASP A 114 9.82 -3.02 -9.09
N GLY A 115 9.87 -2.11 -10.07
CA GLY A 115 8.67 -1.57 -10.73
C GLY A 115 8.12 -0.26 -10.15
N ALA A 116 7.38 0.46 -10.99
CA ALA A 116 6.79 1.76 -10.65
C ALA A 116 5.61 1.64 -9.68
N ASP A 117 4.81 0.57 -9.80
CA ASP A 117 3.77 0.20 -8.84
C ASP A 117 4.34 0.04 -7.42
N TYR A 118 5.47 -0.63 -7.28
CA TYR A 118 6.12 -0.78 -5.99
C TYR A 118 6.62 0.56 -5.44
N GLN A 119 7.33 1.33 -6.27
CA GLN A 119 7.81 2.66 -5.88
C GLN A 119 6.66 3.57 -5.42
N ILE A 120 5.54 3.58 -6.14
CA ILE A 120 4.38 4.41 -5.81
C ILE A 120 3.68 3.94 -4.54
N LEU A 121 3.58 2.61 -4.31
CA LEU A 121 3.00 2.08 -3.08
C LEU A 121 3.77 2.59 -1.85
N LEU A 122 5.10 2.54 -1.87
CA LEU A 122 5.96 3.03 -0.79
C LEU A 122 5.78 4.53 -0.53
N GLU A 123 5.67 5.32 -1.60
CA GLU A 123 5.48 6.77 -1.50
C GLU A 123 4.09 7.14 -0.98
N ALA A 124 3.05 6.45 -1.46
CA ALA A 124 1.66 6.66 -1.05
C ALA A 124 1.43 6.28 0.41
N ASP A 125 1.99 5.14 0.85
CA ASP A 125 1.93 4.71 2.24
C ASP A 125 2.64 5.73 3.16
N PHE A 126 3.87 6.13 2.80
CA PHE A 126 4.59 7.13 3.57
C PHE A 126 3.87 8.48 3.65
N LEU A 127 3.21 8.93 2.58
CA LEU A 127 2.41 10.16 2.58
C LEU A 127 1.32 10.13 3.67
N VAL A 128 0.75 8.98 3.98
CA VAL A 128 -0.26 8.83 5.03
C VAL A 128 0.40 8.66 6.40
N ASN A 129 1.41 7.79 6.51
CA ASN A 129 2.12 7.53 7.75
C ASN A 129 2.76 8.80 8.33
N ALA A 130 3.33 9.67 7.48
CA ALA A 130 3.91 10.92 7.94
C ALA A 130 2.93 11.81 8.73
N TYR A 131 1.65 11.82 8.34
CA TYR A 131 0.59 12.55 9.05
C TYR A 131 0.10 11.78 10.29
N GLU A 132 -0.21 10.49 10.13
CA GLU A 132 -0.80 9.69 11.22
C GLU A 132 0.16 9.50 12.40
N ASP A 133 1.45 9.33 12.12
CA ASP A 133 2.50 9.20 13.12
C ASP A 133 3.06 10.55 13.59
N GLN A 134 2.52 11.66 13.05
CA GLN A 134 2.92 13.03 13.39
C GLN A 134 4.44 13.25 13.26
N LEU A 135 5.00 12.79 12.14
CA LEU A 135 6.44 12.85 11.91
C LEU A 135 6.93 14.30 11.84
N LYS A 136 8.13 14.52 12.38
CA LYS A 136 8.79 15.83 12.31
C LYS A 136 9.33 16.10 10.90
N PRO A 137 9.44 17.37 10.46
CA PRO A 137 9.93 17.71 9.12
C PRO A 137 11.28 17.09 8.75
N GLU A 138 12.18 16.89 9.71
CA GLU A 138 13.49 16.26 9.47
C GLU A 138 13.36 14.78 9.07
N ALA A 139 12.42 14.05 9.68
CA ALA A 139 12.14 12.66 9.33
C ALA A 139 11.53 12.55 7.93
N ILE A 140 10.61 13.47 7.60
CA ILE A 140 9.99 13.54 6.27
C ILE A 140 11.05 13.83 5.19
N ARG A 141 11.94 14.81 5.41
CA ARG A 141 13.07 15.10 4.50
C ARG A 141 14.01 13.90 4.34
N THR A 142 14.33 13.21 5.44
CA THR A 142 15.19 12.03 5.41
C THR A 142 14.56 10.91 4.57
N PHE A 143 13.26 10.65 4.73
CA PHE A 143 12.57 9.62 3.96
C PHE A 143 12.42 10.02 2.49
N LYS A 144 12.11 11.30 2.20
CA LYS A 144 12.10 11.87 0.85
C LYS A 144 13.39 11.55 0.10
N GLU A 145 14.54 11.86 0.68
CA GLU A 145 15.84 11.62 0.05
C GLU A 145 16.09 10.12 -0.18
N LYS A 146 15.75 9.29 0.81
CA LYS A 146 16.05 7.85 0.77
C LYS A 146 15.12 7.06 -0.13
N VAL A 147 13.85 7.43 -0.23
CA VAL A 147 12.81 6.57 -0.82
C VAL A 147 12.08 7.22 -1.99
N PHE A 148 11.68 8.50 -1.93
CA PHE A 148 10.86 9.11 -2.98
C PHE A 148 11.64 9.25 -4.29
N ARG A 149 11.02 8.85 -5.40
CA ARG A 149 11.57 8.89 -6.76
C ARG A 149 10.60 9.46 -7.78
N THR A 150 9.28 9.27 -7.64
CA THR A 150 8.34 9.74 -8.65
C THR A 150 8.18 11.26 -8.61
N PRO A 151 8.14 11.95 -9.77
CA PRO A 151 7.81 13.37 -9.85
C PRO A 151 6.51 13.75 -9.12
N ALA A 152 5.43 12.97 -9.31
CA ALA A 152 4.14 13.22 -8.69
C ALA A 152 4.17 12.99 -7.18
N GLY A 153 4.79 11.91 -6.70
CA GLY A 153 4.95 11.65 -5.26
C GLY A 153 5.77 12.74 -4.57
N LEU A 154 6.85 13.20 -5.20
CA LEU A 154 7.67 14.32 -4.71
C LEU A 154 6.89 15.63 -4.63
N ASP A 155 6.07 15.96 -5.65
CA ASP A 155 5.24 17.15 -5.62
C ASP A 155 4.18 17.04 -4.51
N LEU A 156 3.44 15.93 -4.43
CA LEU A 156 2.42 15.74 -3.39
C LEU A 156 3.02 15.79 -1.97
N LEU A 157 4.21 15.23 -1.76
CA LEU A 157 4.92 15.33 -0.48
C LEU A 157 5.23 16.79 -0.13
N LYS A 158 5.73 17.57 -1.11
CA LYS A 158 6.01 18.99 -0.95
C LYS A 158 4.73 19.79 -0.65
N GLN A 159 3.63 19.53 -1.37
CA GLN A 159 2.37 20.24 -1.15
C GLN A 159 1.75 19.89 0.21
N THR A 160 1.89 18.65 0.66
CA THR A 160 1.29 18.18 1.92
C THR A 160 2.06 18.67 3.14
N TYR A 161 3.40 18.67 3.08
CA TYR A 161 4.25 18.88 4.26
C TYR A 161 5.20 20.09 4.16
N GLY A 162 5.30 20.75 3.01
CA GLY A 162 6.16 21.92 2.83
C GLY A 162 7.67 21.62 2.87
N VAL A 163 8.08 20.37 2.54
CA VAL A 163 9.49 19.91 2.60
C VAL A 163 10.09 19.49 1.27
#